data_AF-A0A537JZV6-F1
#
_entry.id   AF-A0A537JZV6-F1
#
_cell.length_a   1.000
_cell.length_b   1.000
_cell.length_c   1.000
_cell.angle_alpha   90.00
_cell.angle_beta   90.00
_cell.angle_gamma   90.00
#
_symmetry.space_group_name_H-M   'P 1'
#
loop_
_entity.id
_entity.type
_entity.pdbx_description
1 polymer ?
#
loop_
_entity_poly.entity_id
_entity_poly.type
_entity_poly.pdbx_seq_one_letter_code
_entity_poly.pdbx_strand_id
1 'polypeptide(L)'
;MRPFEIKFDFPVASSELKISLNAIAELHHSEPYYRVRDFSLTNGEKNNEHHSVLPDQEIKRIKRNGSYVWVHKDSERESDLSIAIGAGIESRIPKQELNKS
;
A
#
# COMPACT_ATOMS: atom_id res chain seq x y z
N MET A 1 8.13 5.08 -12.12
CA MET A 1 8.91 3.94 -11.61
C MET A 1 8.24 2.68 -12.14
N ARG A 2 8.98 1.60 -12.44
CA ARG A 2 8.30 0.36 -12.88
C ARG A 2 7.45 -0.21 -11.73
N PRO A 3 6.27 -0.82 -12.02
CA PRO A 3 5.47 -1.48 -10.99
C PRO A 3 6.29 -2.53 -10.24
N PHE A 4 6.05 -2.68 -8.94
CA PHE A 4 6.76 -3.62 -8.09
C PHE A 4 5.82 -4.26 -7.06
N GLU A 5 6.14 -5.49 -6.67
CA GLU A 5 5.35 -6.22 -5.67
C GLU A 5 5.67 -5.75 -4.26
N ILE A 6 4.64 -5.42 -3.48
CA ILE A 6 4.72 -5.15 -2.05
C ILE A 6 4.05 -6.26 -1.26
N LYS A 7 4.53 -6.47 -0.04
CA LYS A 7 3.92 -7.39 0.94
C LYS A 7 3.69 -6.64 2.24
N PHE A 8 2.52 -6.81 2.82
CA PHE A 8 2.18 -6.14 4.08
C PHE A 8 1.15 -6.94 4.88
N ASP A 9 1.15 -6.74 6.18
CA ASP A 9 0.17 -7.31 7.10
C ASP A 9 -0.88 -6.26 7.45
N PHE A 10 -2.15 -6.60 7.27
CA PHE A 10 -3.29 -5.77 7.65
C PHE A 10 -3.97 -6.32 8.91
N PRO A 11 -4.06 -5.54 10.00
CA PRO A 11 -4.71 -6.00 11.23
C PRO A 11 -6.23 -6.10 11.05
N VAL A 12 -6.83 -7.18 11.52
CA VAL A 12 -8.29 -7.31 11.59
C VAL A 12 -8.78 -6.65 12.86
N ALA A 13 -9.71 -5.70 12.74
CA ALA A 13 -10.24 -4.93 13.85
C ALA A 13 -10.64 -5.82 15.04
N SER A 14 -10.18 -5.43 16.24
CA SER A 14 -10.49 -6.10 17.51
C SER A 14 -9.99 -7.54 17.63
N SER A 15 -8.97 -7.93 16.86
CA SER A 15 -8.31 -9.24 17.01
C SER A 15 -6.79 -9.13 16.89
N GLU A 16 -6.07 -10.16 17.36
CA GLU A 16 -4.63 -10.33 17.09
C GLU A 16 -4.36 -10.88 15.68
N LEU A 17 -5.40 -11.19 14.90
CA LEU A 17 -5.25 -11.74 13.56
C LEU A 17 -4.75 -10.68 12.59
N LYS A 18 -3.78 -11.08 11.78
CA LYS A 18 -3.22 -10.29 10.68
C LYS A 18 -3.48 -11.00 9.36
N ILE A 19 -3.96 -10.25 8.38
CA ILE A 19 -4.11 -10.73 7.02
C ILE A 19 -2.87 -10.28 6.23
N SER A 20 -2.04 -11.24 5.84
CA SER A 20 -0.89 -10.97 4.97
C SER A 20 -1.36 -10.86 3.51
N LEU A 21 -1.06 -9.73 2.89
CA LEU A 21 -1.44 -9.40 1.53
C LEU A 21 -0.20 -9.16 0.66
N ASN A 22 -0.29 -9.58 -0.61
CA ASN A 22 0.59 -9.14 -1.68
C ASN A 22 -0.19 -8.19 -2.60
N ALA A 23 0.47 -7.18 -3.16
CA ALA A 23 -0.10 -6.28 -4.14
C ALA A 23 0.98 -5.71 -5.07
N ILE A 24 0.57 -5.08 -6.17
CA ILE A 24 1.47 -4.36 -7.09
C ILE A 24 1.32 -2.87 -6.85
N ALA A 25 2.42 -2.19 -6.52
CA ALA A 25 2.50 -0.75 -6.37
C ALA A 25 3.16 -0.09 -7.58
N GLU A 26 2.58 1.01 -8.04
CA GLU A 26 3.03 1.77 -9.19
C GLU A 26 3.00 3.28 -8.88
N LEU A 27 4.15 3.95 -9.03
CA LEU A 27 4.26 5.40 -8.80
C LEU A 27 3.67 6.15 -10.00
N HIS A 28 2.66 6.98 -9.73
CA HIS A 28 2.09 7.90 -10.70
C HIS A 28 2.97 9.16 -10.83
N HIS A 29 3.18 9.63 -12.06
CA HIS A 29 4.23 10.61 -12.36
C HIS A 29 3.75 12.07 -12.41
N SER A 30 2.46 12.33 -12.57
CA SER A 30 1.93 13.71 -12.64
C SER A 30 1.70 14.34 -11.26
N GLU A 31 1.40 13.50 -10.26
CA GLU A 31 1.27 13.84 -8.85
C GLU A 31 1.84 12.63 -8.09
N PRO A 32 2.75 12.81 -7.13
CA PRO A 32 3.45 11.71 -6.47
C PRO A 32 2.50 10.93 -5.55
N TYR A 33 1.82 9.94 -6.12
CA TYR A 33 1.03 8.96 -5.40
C TYR A 33 1.28 7.56 -5.97
N TYR A 34 0.99 6.55 -5.16
CA TYR A 34 1.07 5.15 -5.58
C TYR A 34 -0.32 4.63 -5.85
N ARG A 35 -0.52 4.05 -7.03
CA ARG A 35 -1.65 3.16 -7.31
C ARG A 35 -1.25 1.75 -6.92
N VAL A 36 -2.07 1.12 -6.09
CA VAL A 36 -1.84 -0.22 -5.55
C VAL A 36 -3.00 -1.11 -5.96
N ARG A 37 -2.69 -2.23 -6.61
CA ARG A 37 -3.67 -3.12 -7.27
C ARG A 37 -3.29 -4.58 -7.13
N ASP A 38 -4.14 -5.47 -7.63
CA ASP A 38 -3.92 -6.92 -7.67
C ASP A 38 -3.67 -7.52 -6.26
N PHE A 39 -4.42 -7.04 -5.27
CA PHE A 39 -4.39 -7.55 -3.90
C PHE A 39 -4.72 -9.04 -3.84
N SER A 40 -3.87 -9.83 -3.20
CA SER A 40 -4.07 -11.27 -2.99
C SER A 40 -3.60 -11.68 -1.60
N LEU A 41 -4.26 -12.70 -1.03
CA LEU A 41 -3.83 -13.30 0.23
C LEU A 41 -2.53 -14.08 0.04
N THR A 42 -1.53 -13.86 0.90
CA THR A 42 -0.23 -14.56 0.80
C THR A 42 -0.35 -16.06 0.99
N ASN A 43 -1.35 -16.51 1.76
CA ASN A 43 -1.57 -17.91 2.11
C ASN A 43 -2.81 -18.53 1.43
N GLY A 44 -3.46 -17.81 0.52
CA GLY A 44 -4.56 -18.38 -0.27
C GLY A 44 -4.01 -19.36 -1.28
N GLU A 45 -4.61 -20.55 -1.39
CA GLU A 45 -4.41 -21.40 -2.57
C GLU A 45 -4.62 -20.52 -3.81
N LYS A 46 -3.69 -20.55 -4.76
CA LYS A 46 -3.83 -19.85 -6.04
C LYS A 46 -5.02 -20.47 -6.77
N ASN A 47 -6.23 -20.05 -6.44
CA ASN A 47 -7.36 -20.29 -7.30
C ASN A 47 -7.03 -19.63 -8.64
N ASN A 48 -7.16 -20.39 -9.71
CA ASN A 48 -6.79 -19.99 -11.07
C ASN A 48 -7.61 -18.79 -11.60
N GLU A 49 -8.56 -18.29 -10.80
CA GLU A 49 -9.27 -17.05 -11.00
C GLU A 49 -8.57 -15.96 -10.18
N HIS A 50 -7.73 -15.17 -10.84
CA HIS A 50 -6.96 -14.07 -10.25
C HIS A 50 -7.91 -12.90 -9.88
N HIS A 51 -8.75 -13.09 -8.86
CA HIS A 51 -9.62 -12.06 -8.35
C HIS A 51 -8.90 -11.29 -7.25
N SER A 52 -8.80 -9.97 -7.43
CA SER A 52 -8.27 -9.11 -6.38
C SER A 52 -9.22 -9.09 -5.19
N VAL A 53 -8.69 -9.28 -3.98
CA VAL A 53 -9.49 -9.30 -2.75
C VAL A 53 -9.92 -7.91 -2.28
N LEU A 54 -9.34 -6.85 -2.86
CA LEU A 54 -9.66 -5.45 -2.56
C LEU A 54 -9.69 -4.65 -3.87
N PRO A 55 -10.47 -3.56 -3.93
CA PRO A 55 -10.38 -2.62 -5.03
C PRO A 55 -9.01 -1.91 -5.05
N ASP A 56 -8.63 -1.40 -6.21
CA ASP A 56 -7.45 -0.55 -6.35
C ASP A 56 -7.45 0.57 -5.30
N GLN A 57 -6.29 0.79 -4.68
CA GLN A 57 -6.08 1.84 -3.70
C GLN A 57 -5.11 2.87 -4.27
N GLU A 58 -5.46 4.15 -4.13
CA GLU A 58 -4.54 5.25 -4.41
C GLU A 58 -4.09 5.88 -3.09
N ILE A 59 -2.80 5.77 -2.77
CA ILE A 59 -2.26 6.38 -1.55
C ILE A 59 -1.11 7.33 -1.87
N LYS A 60 -0.98 8.38 -1.07
CA LYS A 60 0.13 9.33 -1.17
C LYS A 60 0.75 9.55 0.20
N ARG A 61 2.00 10.00 0.20
CA ARG A 61 2.71 10.36 1.42
C ARG A 61 2.67 11.87 1.60
N ILE A 62 2.15 12.34 2.72
CA ILE A 62 2.07 13.76 3.04
C ILE A 62 2.85 14.06 4.31
N LYS A 63 3.27 15.32 4.48
CA LYS A 63 3.91 15.79 5.72
C LYS A 63 2.85 16.40 6.65
N ARG A 64 2.66 15.81 7.83
CA ARG A 64 1.73 16.28 8.87
C ARG A 64 2.48 16.38 10.20
N ASN A 65 2.42 17.53 10.86
CA ASN A 65 3.07 17.77 12.16
C ASN A 65 4.57 17.42 12.20
N GLY A 66 5.29 17.64 11.08
CA GLY A 66 6.72 17.36 10.98
C GLY A 66 7.08 15.92 10.56
N SER A 67 6.11 15.00 10.54
CA SER A 67 6.30 13.60 10.16
C SER A 67 5.64 13.27 8.81
N TYR A 68 6.17 12.29 8.09
CA TYR A 68 5.52 11.76 6.90
C TYR A 68 4.49 10.70 7.29
N VAL A 69 3.30 10.78 6.71
CA VAL A 69 2.19 9.84 6.92
C VAL A 69 1.60 9.41 5.59
N TRP A 70 1.10 8.18 5.53
CA TRP A 70 0.47 7.62 4.35
C TRP A 70 -1.05 7.76 4.42
N VAL A 71 -1.62 8.43 3.43
CA VAL A 71 -3.05 8.74 3.34
C VAL A 71 -3.62 8.24 2.03
N HIS A 72 -4.93 8.00 2.02
CA HIS A 72 -5.67 7.83 0.77
C HIS A 72 -5.65 9.13 -0.03
N LYS A 73 -5.44 9.04 -1.34
CA LYS A 73 -5.27 10.21 -2.22
C LYS A 73 -6.54 11.06 -2.31
N ASP A 74 -7.70 10.43 -2.31
CA ASP A 74 -9.01 11.06 -2.50
C ASP A 74 -9.49 11.87 -1.28
N SER A 75 -9.19 11.37 -0.09
CA SER A 75 -9.72 11.87 1.18
C SER A 75 -8.67 12.53 2.07
N GLU A 76 -7.39 12.29 1.81
CA GLU A 76 -6.26 12.70 2.65
C GLU A 76 -6.37 12.21 4.11
N ARG A 77 -7.13 11.12 4.30
CA ARG A 77 -7.32 10.48 5.60
C ARG A 77 -6.36 9.31 5.74
N GLU A 78 -5.82 9.22 6.95
CA GLU A 78 -5.07 8.06 7.40
C GLU A 78 -6.07 6.94 7.74
N SER A 79 -5.70 5.72 7.41
CA SER A 79 -6.40 4.51 7.83
C SER A 79 -5.36 3.41 8.05
N ASP A 80 -5.74 2.36 8.77
CA ASP A 80 -4.86 1.20 8.94
C ASP A 80 -4.40 0.63 7.59
N LEU A 81 -5.25 0.73 6.56
CA LEU A 81 -4.94 0.21 5.23
C LEU A 81 -3.90 1.08 4.52
N SER A 82 -4.08 2.41 4.52
CA SER A 82 -3.12 3.32 3.88
C SER A 82 -1.77 3.25 4.57
N ILE A 83 -1.75 3.09 5.90
CA ILE A 83 -0.54 2.92 6.70
C ILE A 83 0.17 1.59 6.36
N ALA A 84 -0.58 0.48 6.33
CA ALA A 84 0.00 -0.83 6.04
C ALA A 84 0.57 -0.93 4.62
N ILE A 85 -0.16 -0.41 3.62
CA ILE A 85 0.32 -0.32 2.24
C ILE A 85 1.59 0.54 2.16
N GLY A 86 1.58 1.70 2.81
CA GLY A 86 2.73 2.61 2.86
C GLY A 86 3.98 1.93 3.44
N ALA A 87 3.83 1.19 4.54
CA ALA A 87 4.91 0.39 5.12
C ALA A 87 5.43 -0.68 4.13
N GLY A 88 4.52 -1.33 3.38
CA GLY A 88 4.89 -2.27 2.32
C GLY A 88 5.74 -1.62 1.22
N ILE A 89 5.39 -0.41 0.80
CA ILE A 89 6.16 0.38 -0.18
C ILE A 89 7.54 0.76 0.38
N GLU A 90 7.59 1.27 1.61
CA GLU A 90 8.84 1.66 2.27
C GLU A 90 9.80 0.50 2.50
N SER A 91 9.28 -0.72 2.65
CA SER A 91 10.12 -1.93 2.74
C SER A 91 10.86 -2.25 1.45
N ARG A 92 10.35 -1.78 0.30
CA ARG A 92 10.90 -2.05 -1.04
C ARG A 92 11.73 -0.90 -1.59
N ILE A 93 11.46 0.33 -1.17
CA ILE A 93 12.11 1.53 -1.70
C ILE A 93 13.12 2.08 -0.69
N PRO A 94 14.38 2.32 -1.07
CA PRO A 94 15.34 2.99 -0.22
C PRO A 94 14.81 4.37 0.22
N LYS A 95 14.95 4.72 1.51
CA LYS A 95 14.46 6.00 2.08
C LYS A 95 14.88 7.26 1.30
N GLN A 96 15.96 7.20 0.53
CA GLN A 96 16.47 8.29 -0.31
C GLN A 96 15.63 8.56 -1.57
N GLU A 97 14.89 7.57 -2.06
CA GLU A 97 14.02 7.71 -3.25
C GLU A 97 12.59 8.13 -2.89
N LEU A 98 12.15 7.81 -1.67
CA LEU A 98 10.86 8.24 -1.11
C LEU A 98 10.71 9.76 -0.94
N ASN A 99 11.83 10.48 -0.81
CA ASN A 99 11.85 11.94 -0.61
C ASN A 99 12.00 12.73 -1.92
N LYS A 100 12.18 12.05 -3.06
CA LYS A 100 12.29 12.66 -4.39
C LYS A 100 10.98 12.63 -5.18
N SER A 101 9.94 12.06 -4.59
CA SER A 101 8.57 12.03 -5.13
C SER A 101 7.78 13.17 -4.51
#